data_AF-A0A4P6REB1-F1
#
_entry.id   AF-A0A4P6REB1-F1
#
_cell.length_a   1.000
_cell.length_b   1.000
_cell.length_c   1.000
_cell.angle_alpha   90.00
_cell.angle_beta   90.00
_cell.angle_gamma   90.00
#
_symmetry.space_group_name_H-M   'P 1'
#
loop_
_entity.id
_entity.type
_entity.pdbx_description
1 polymer ?
#
loop_
_entity_poly.entity_id
_entity_poly.type
_entity_poly.pdbx_seq_one_letter_code
_entity_poly.pdbx_strand_id
1 'polypeptide(L)'
;MVTKDVLEKLLVAAVLKALGMNRELDVISFNRTIELLTSQNSIMQKIPLRISQSIEELQNERSKSSKTKDKYISFYPQKGIILYDGIYGSAFGRMNYFYRSKGIRIFLFKDKSLDVVATYCTINEDGFNFSNESIDTYEVVNNIASCSSLLQYMDVTVENIPLQMIKFITHIKQPFTVDYYIEYLLLPPDVDKISNYSLKAQSLLWKICLSAKFRKEWGTEIVNTAISLLISIGLLPPSIELLNFIKKSAMVNVTDLMGTINHIAESIDKQNSSLLSSINLGMGPLGVGINPNVLWEKLKKVF
;
A
#
# COMPACT_ATOMS: atom_id res chain seq x y z
N MET A 1 9.65 -8.29 -10.87
CA MET A 1 9.56 -7.17 -11.84
C MET A 1 8.13 -6.70 -11.84
N VAL A 2 7.87 -5.40 -11.64
CA VAL A 2 6.51 -4.85 -11.72
C VAL A 2 5.98 -5.08 -13.13
N THR A 3 4.92 -5.87 -13.28
CA THR A 3 4.32 -6.15 -14.59
C THR A 3 3.25 -5.12 -14.88
N LYS A 4 3.44 -4.38 -15.98
CA LYS A 4 2.48 -3.39 -16.49
C LYS A 4 1.07 -3.98 -16.62
N ASP A 5 0.98 -5.23 -17.10
CA ASP A 5 -0.27 -5.97 -17.25
C ASP A 5 -1.04 -6.13 -15.93
N VAL A 6 -0.37 -6.53 -14.85
CA VAL A 6 -1.02 -6.72 -13.54
C VAL A 6 -1.53 -5.39 -12.99
N LEU A 7 -0.74 -4.31 -13.10
CA LEU A 7 -1.17 -2.98 -12.66
C LEU A 7 -2.36 -2.45 -13.45
N GLU A 8 -2.39 -2.67 -14.77
CA GLU A 8 -3.51 -2.28 -15.62
C GLU A 8 -4.78 -3.02 -15.21
N LYS A 9 -4.68 -4.33 -14.96
CA LYS A 9 -5.81 -5.16 -14.51
C LYS A 9 -6.34 -4.73 -13.14
N LEU A 10 -5.45 -4.44 -12.19
CA LEU A 10 -5.83 -3.93 -10.87
C LEU A 10 -6.54 -2.57 -10.99
N LEU A 11 -6.01 -1.67 -11.84
CA LEU A 11 -6.61 -0.35 -12.07
C LEU A 11 -8.01 -0.45 -12.68
N VAL A 12 -8.20 -1.31 -13.68
CA VAL A 12 -9.51 -1.57 -14.27
C VAL A 12 -10.45 -2.16 -13.22
N ALA A 13 -10.02 -3.15 -12.43
CA ALA A 13 -10.83 -3.72 -11.37
C ALA A 13 -11.27 -2.66 -10.34
N ALA A 14 -10.38 -1.74 -9.96
CA ALA A 14 -10.70 -0.64 -9.06
C ALA A 14 -11.74 0.32 -9.65
N VAL A 15 -11.65 0.65 -10.93
CA VAL A 15 -12.65 1.48 -11.63
C VAL A 15 -14.00 0.80 -11.66
N LEU A 16 -14.05 -0.47 -12.06
CA LEU A 16 -15.29 -1.23 -12.13
C LEU A 16 -15.99 -1.31 -10.77
N LYS A 17 -15.21 -1.54 -9.72
CA LYS A 17 -15.73 -1.58 -8.37
C LYS A 17 -16.32 -0.24 -7.93
N ALA A 18 -15.66 0.87 -8.28
CA ALA A 18 -16.17 2.22 -8.02
C ALA A 18 -17.47 2.52 -8.81
N LEU A 19 -17.67 1.88 -9.96
CA LEU A 19 -18.90 1.96 -10.75
C LEU A 19 -19.99 0.97 -10.27
N GLY A 20 -19.80 0.30 -9.13
CA GLY A 20 -20.74 -0.65 -8.55
C GLY A 20 -20.76 -2.01 -9.25
N MET A 21 -19.76 -2.32 -10.08
CA MET A 21 -19.70 -3.55 -10.86
C MET A 21 -18.83 -4.61 -10.16
N ASN A 22 -19.36 -5.84 -10.12
CA ASN A 22 -18.71 -7.13 -9.80
C ASN A 22 -17.97 -7.27 -8.45
N ARG A 23 -18.42 -8.24 -7.63
CA ARG A 23 -17.79 -8.62 -6.34
C ARG A 23 -16.64 -9.63 -6.50
N GLU A 24 -16.55 -10.37 -7.59
CA GLU A 24 -15.57 -11.44 -7.78
C GLU A 24 -14.13 -10.94 -8.00
N LEU A 25 -13.95 -9.67 -8.36
CA LEU A 25 -12.64 -9.09 -8.63
C LEU A 25 -11.81 -8.82 -7.37
N ASP A 26 -12.43 -8.81 -6.19
CA ASP A 26 -11.77 -8.47 -4.93
C ASP A 26 -10.70 -9.49 -4.55
N VAL A 27 -11.08 -10.79 -4.50
CA VAL A 27 -10.18 -11.89 -4.14
C VAL A 27 -9.06 -12.05 -5.17
N ILE A 28 -9.41 -11.92 -6.46
CA ILE A 28 -8.44 -12.02 -7.56
C ILE A 28 -7.41 -10.89 -7.47
N SER A 29 -7.87 -9.66 -7.24
CA SER A 29 -6.99 -8.49 -7.09
C SER A 29 -6.09 -8.62 -5.88
N PHE A 30 -6.64 -9.12 -4.76
CA PHE A 30 -5.89 -9.38 -3.55
C PHE A 30 -4.77 -10.40 -3.80
N ASN A 31 -5.10 -11.59 -4.30
CA ASN A 31 -4.13 -12.66 -4.52
C ASN A 31 -3.05 -12.27 -5.53
N ARG A 32 -3.41 -11.61 -6.64
CA ARG A 32 -2.42 -11.08 -7.60
C ARG A 32 -1.47 -10.09 -6.96
N THR A 33 -1.96 -9.29 -6.01
CA THR A 33 -1.13 -8.32 -5.29
C THR A 33 -0.16 -9.03 -4.35
N ILE A 34 -0.63 -10.02 -3.58
CA ILE A 34 0.23 -10.85 -2.73
C ILE A 34 1.35 -11.51 -3.57
N GLU A 35 1.01 -12.11 -4.70
CA GLU A 35 2.00 -12.71 -5.60
C GLU A 35 2.98 -11.69 -6.16
N LEU A 36 2.47 -10.53 -6.58
CA LEU A 36 3.30 -9.47 -7.12
C LEU A 36 4.30 -8.97 -6.07
N LEU A 37 3.88 -8.77 -4.82
CA LEU A 37 4.73 -8.27 -3.74
C LEU A 37 5.74 -9.32 -3.26
N THR A 38 5.29 -10.55 -3.02
CA THR A 38 6.14 -11.66 -2.54
C THR A 38 7.27 -12.02 -3.52
N SER A 39 7.06 -11.79 -4.82
CA SER A 39 8.09 -12.01 -5.83
C SER A 39 9.21 -10.94 -5.85
N GLN A 40 9.14 -9.89 -5.03
CA GLN A 40 10.09 -8.76 -5.07
C GLN A 40 11.06 -8.80 -3.90
N ASN A 41 12.20 -9.47 -4.07
CA ASN A 41 13.23 -9.54 -3.03
C ASN A 41 13.77 -8.16 -2.61
N SER A 42 13.70 -7.14 -3.47
CA SER A 42 14.25 -5.80 -3.20
C SER A 42 13.53 -5.02 -2.10
N ILE A 43 12.29 -5.41 -1.76
CA ILE A 43 11.51 -4.78 -0.69
C ILE A 43 11.45 -5.65 0.57
N MET A 44 11.95 -6.89 0.53
CA MET A 44 11.84 -7.85 1.62
C MET A 44 12.93 -7.65 2.67
N GLN A 45 12.53 -7.56 3.94
CA GLN A 45 13.44 -7.35 5.08
C GLN A 45 13.28 -8.43 6.15
N LYS A 46 14.29 -8.59 7.01
CA LYS A 46 14.17 -9.42 8.20
C LYS A 46 13.19 -8.72 9.16
N ILE A 47 12.23 -9.47 9.68
CA ILE A 47 11.22 -8.95 10.62
C ILE A 47 11.56 -9.48 12.02
N PRO A 48 11.78 -8.61 13.02
CA PRO A 48 12.00 -9.06 14.39
C PRO A 48 10.70 -9.66 14.93
N LEU A 49 10.79 -10.83 15.55
CA LEU A 49 9.73 -11.42 16.35
C LEU A 49 9.81 -10.87 17.78
N ARG A 50 11.01 -10.88 18.37
CA ARG A 50 11.27 -10.37 19.71
C ARG A 50 12.64 -9.73 19.79
N ILE A 51 12.76 -8.69 20.60
CA ILE A 51 14.04 -8.12 21.02
C ILE A 51 13.99 -7.98 22.53
N SER A 52 15.03 -8.44 23.21
CA SER A 52 15.18 -8.25 24.65
C SER A 52 16.64 -8.04 24.97
N GLN A 53 16.97 -6.85 25.45
CA GLN A 53 18.33 -6.48 25.82
C GLN A 53 18.30 -5.68 27.11
N SER A 54 19.17 -6.04 28.06
CA SER A 54 19.24 -5.34 29.34
C SER A 54 19.93 -3.98 29.21
N ILE A 55 19.70 -3.10 30.18
CA ILE A 55 20.37 -1.78 30.23
C ILE A 55 21.89 -1.89 30.32
N GLU A 56 22.41 -2.89 31.05
CA GLU A 56 23.86 -3.13 31.20
C GLU A 56 24.47 -3.54 29.86
N GLU A 57 23.78 -4.38 29.09
CA GLU A 57 24.23 -4.82 27.78
C GLU A 57 24.20 -3.69 26.76
N LEU A 58 23.15 -2.86 26.77
CA LEU A 58 23.05 -1.64 25.97
C LEU A 58 24.21 -0.66 26.22
N GLN A 59 24.59 -0.47 27.48
CA GLN A 59 25.71 0.41 27.86
C GLN A 59 27.07 -0.15 27.39
N ASN A 60 27.25 -1.47 27.48
CA ASN A 60 28.48 -2.14 27.08
C ASN A 60 28.68 -2.21 25.55
N GLU A 61 27.61 -2.19 24.75
CA GLU A 61 27.68 -2.22 23.28
C GLU A 61 28.27 -0.96 22.64
N ARG A 62 28.26 0.20 23.34
CA ARG A 62 28.97 1.42 22.88
C ARG A 62 30.46 1.19 22.62
N SER A 63 31.03 0.12 23.16
CA SER A 63 32.46 -0.20 23.13
C SER A 63 32.83 -1.34 22.16
N LYS A 64 31.87 -1.93 21.43
CA LYS A 64 32.09 -3.13 20.60
C LYS A 64 31.59 -2.96 19.16
N SER A 65 32.29 -3.58 18.21
CA SER A 65 31.91 -3.57 16.78
C SER A 65 30.54 -4.22 16.54
N SER A 66 29.81 -3.75 15.51
CA SER A 66 28.41 -4.07 15.12
C SER A 66 28.00 -5.54 14.98
N LYS A 67 28.89 -6.52 15.17
CA LYS A 67 28.65 -7.96 14.94
C LYS A 67 27.89 -8.70 16.05
N THR A 68 27.57 -8.08 17.20
CA THR A 68 26.91 -8.75 18.35
C THR A 68 25.42 -8.45 18.51
N LYS A 69 24.81 -7.57 17.70
CA LYS A 69 23.42 -7.09 17.88
C LYS A 69 22.36 -8.17 17.62
N ASP A 70 22.56 -9.02 16.62
CA ASP A 70 21.60 -10.10 16.30
C ASP A 70 21.45 -11.13 17.45
N LYS A 71 22.35 -11.14 18.44
CA LYS A 71 22.27 -12.04 19.61
C LYS A 71 20.99 -11.82 20.42
N TYR A 72 20.48 -10.59 20.45
CA TYR A 72 19.35 -10.17 21.28
C TYR A 72 18.02 -10.14 20.52
N ILE A 73 18.04 -10.53 19.24
CA ILE A 73 16.89 -10.47 18.35
C ILE A 73 16.52 -11.90 17.92
N SER A 74 15.28 -12.29 18.19
CA SER A 74 14.66 -13.39 17.45
C SER A 74 13.95 -12.81 16.23
N PHE A 75 14.22 -13.37 15.06
CA PHE A 75 13.57 -12.98 13.81
C PHE A 75 12.54 -14.02 13.40
N TYR A 76 11.54 -13.59 12.63
CA TYR A 76 10.71 -14.51 11.87
C TYR A 76 11.59 -15.32 10.90
N PRO A 77 11.25 -16.60 10.61
CA PRO A 77 12.00 -17.42 9.67
C PRO A 77 12.02 -16.83 8.25
N GLN A 78 10.90 -16.21 7.86
CA GLN A 78 10.74 -15.59 6.55
C GLN A 78 11.03 -14.10 6.60
N LYS A 79 11.62 -13.58 5.52
CA LYS A 79 11.61 -12.14 5.27
C LYS A 79 10.20 -11.71 4.89
N GLY A 80 9.87 -10.46 5.20
CA GLY A 80 8.58 -9.89 4.88
C GLY A 80 8.62 -8.39 4.67
N ILE A 81 7.44 -7.82 4.50
CA ILE A 81 7.18 -6.39 4.43
C ILE A 81 6.05 -6.03 5.39
N ILE A 82 6.03 -4.78 5.83
CA ILE A 82 4.90 -4.22 6.58
C ILE A 82 3.87 -3.73 5.55
N LEU A 83 2.67 -4.31 5.57
CA LEU A 83 1.53 -3.82 4.79
C LEU A 83 0.76 -2.73 5.52
N TYR A 84 0.69 -2.83 6.85
CA TYR A 84 0.04 -1.87 7.72
C TYR A 84 0.83 -1.69 9.01
N ASP A 85 1.03 -0.43 9.40
CA ASP A 85 1.69 -0.04 10.65
C ASP A 85 0.77 0.86 11.47
N GLY A 86 0.10 0.27 12.46
CA GLY A 86 -0.82 0.94 13.38
C GLY A 86 -0.25 1.12 14.77
N ILE A 87 1.08 1.22 14.91
CA ILE A 87 1.73 1.45 16.20
C ILE A 87 1.54 2.90 16.67
N TYR A 88 1.22 3.05 17.96
CA TYR A 88 1.13 4.33 18.63
C TYR A 88 1.78 4.31 20.02
N GLY A 89 2.19 5.49 20.50
CA GLY A 89 2.70 5.67 21.86
C GLY A 89 1.60 5.42 22.90
N SER A 90 1.92 4.75 24.01
CA SER A 90 0.94 4.37 25.03
C SER A 90 1.32 4.87 26.42
N ALA A 91 0.55 5.84 26.95
CA ALA A 91 0.88 6.54 28.19
C ALA A 91 0.26 5.98 29.49
N PHE A 92 -0.73 5.07 29.44
CA PHE A 92 -1.46 4.61 30.64
C PHE A 92 -0.85 3.39 31.36
N GLY A 93 -0.22 3.58 32.52
CA GLY A 93 0.22 2.49 33.42
C GLY A 93 1.12 3.01 34.54
N ARG A 94 0.92 2.57 35.79
CA ARG A 94 1.73 2.97 36.97
C ARG A 94 3.03 2.16 37.06
N MET A 95 3.89 2.29 36.06
CA MET A 95 5.19 1.61 35.98
C MET A 95 6.24 2.60 35.46
N ASN A 96 7.50 2.45 35.89
CA ASN A 96 8.62 3.32 35.53
C ASN A 96 9.10 3.08 34.08
N TYR A 97 8.24 3.31 33.09
CA TYR A 97 8.62 3.24 31.67
C TYR A 97 9.11 4.61 31.18
N PHE A 98 10.28 4.65 30.54
CA PHE A 98 10.75 5.81 29.78
C PHE A 98 9.99 5.95 28.46
N TYR A 99 9.67 4.82 27.83
CA TYR A 99 8.89 4.77 26.61
C TYR A 99 8.05 3.50 26.57
N ARG A 100 6.85 3.61 26.00
CA ARG A 100 6.00 2.46 25.70
C ARG A 100 5.17 2.72 24.46
N SER A 101 5.04 1.69 23.62
CA SER A 101 4.14 1.70 22.47
C SER A 101 3.39 0.39 22.37
N LYS A 102 2.23 0.46 21.73
CA LYS A 102 1.46 -0.72 21.33
C LYS A 102 0.73 -0.44 20.03
N GLY A 103 0.27 -1.49 19.35
CA GLY A 103 -0.58 -1.35 18.17
C GLY A 103 -0.66 -2.64 17.39
N ILE A 104 -1.22 -2.55 16.19
CA ILE A 104 -1.35 -3.67 15.27
C ILE A 104 -0.40 -3.45 14.09
N ARG A 105 0.32 -4.50 13.72
CA ARG A 105 1.04 -4.57 12.45
C ARG A 105 0.53 -5.73 11.63
N ILE A 106 0.58 -5.57 10.32
CA ILE A 106 0.29 -6.65 9.39
C ILE A 106 1.50 -6.87 8.51
N PHE A 107 2.07 -8.07 8.62
CA PHE A 107 3.20 -8.48 7.80
C PHE A 107 2.74 -9.34 6.64
N LEU A 108 3.34 -9.13 5.48
CA LEU A 108 3.31 -10.08 4.37
C LEU A 108 4.68 -10.73 4.24
N PHE A 109 4.73 -12.05 4.40
CA PHE A 109 5.96 -12.82 4.29
C PHE A 109 6.17 -13.37 2.88
N LYS A 110 7.42 -13.72 2.59
CA LYS A 110 7.87 -14.22 1.28
C LYS A 110 7.16 -15.51 0.84
N ASP A 111 6.72 -16.33 1.78
CA ASP A 111 5.95 -17.56 1.53
C ASP A 111 4.45 -17.31 1.27
N LYS A 112 4.04 -16.02 1.15
CA LYS A 112 2.66 -15.55 0.96
C LYS A 112 1.78 -15.59 2.20
N SER A 113 2.32 -16.01 3.35
CA SER A 113 1.59 -15.89 4.62
C SER A 113 1.46 -14.43 5.04
N LEU A 114 0.32 -14.11 5.63
CA LEU A 114 0.04 -12.82 6.25
C LEU A 114 -0.14 -13.04 7.75
N ASP A 115 0.49 -12.20 8.55
CA ASP A 115 0.42 -12.29 10.00
C ASP A 115 -0.03 -10.95 10.57
N VAL A 116 -1.14 -10.97 11.31
CA VAL A 116 -1.67 -9.84 12.06
C VAL A 116 -1.14 -9.97 13.48
N VAL A 117 -0.35 -9.00 13.90
CA VAL A 117 0.32 -9.05 15.20
C VAL A 117 -0.05 -7.87 16.08
N ALA A 118 -0.13 -8.13 17.39
CA ALA A 118 -0.03 -7.10 18.40
C ALA A 118 1.46 -6.81 18.60
N THR A 119 1.90 -5.60 18.24
CA THR A 119 3.25 -5.15 18.53
C THR A 119 3.26 -4.41 19.86
N TYR A 120 4.18 -4.76 20.74
CA TYR A 120 4.43 -4.08 22.01
C TYR A 120 5.90 -3.72 22.14
N CYS A 121 6.19 -2.51 22.63
CA CYS A 121 7.55 -2.10 22.94
C CYS A 121 7.59 -1.33 24.25
N THR A 122 8.64 -1.56 25.03
CA THR A 122 8.94 -0.85 26.27
C THR A 122 10.42 -0.52 26.38
N ILE A 123 10.69 0.64 26.95
CA ILE A 123 12.01 1.05 27.41
C ILE A 123 11.86 1.49 28.87
N ASN A 124 12.63 0.89 29.76
CA ASN A 124 12.63 1.17 31.19
C ASN A 124 14.04 0.98 31.78
N GLU A 125 14.13 0.99 33.10
CA GLU A 125 15.37 0.72 33.83
C GLU A 125 15.95 -0.67 33.54
N ASP A 126 15.12 -1.65 33.17
CA ASP A 126 15.57 -3.00 32.84
C ASP A 126 16.18 -3.09 31.43
N GLY A 127 15.85 -2.16 30.53
CA GLY A 127 16.41 -2.09 29.18
C GLY A 127 15.37 -1.93 28.07
N PHE A 128 15.61 -2.57 26.93
CA PHE A 128 14.75 -2.52 25.74
C PHE A 128 14.05 -3.86 25.51
N ASN A 129 12.72 -3.81 25.39
CA ASN A 129 11.91 -4.97 25.04
C ASN A 129 10.95 -4.65 23.90
N PHE A 130 10.92 -5.51 22.88
CA PHE A 130 10.01 -5.45 21.74
C PHE A 130 9.45 -6.86 21.50
N SER A 131 8.16 -6.97 21.23
CA SER A 131 7.53 -8.23 20.82
C SER A 131 6.46 -8.01 19.76
N ASN A 132 6.42 -8.91 18.80
CA ASN A 132 5.29 -9.13 17.90
C ASN A 132 4.58 -10.42 18.34
N GLU A 133 3.34 -10.29 18.80
CA GLU A 133 2.52 -11.42 19.23
C GLU A 133 1.42 -11.67 18.19
N SER A 134 1.41 -12.86 17.60
CA SER A 134 0.42 -13.26 16.60
C SER A 134 -1.00 -13.18 17.17
N ILE A 135 -1.88 -12.45 16.48
CA ILE A 135 -3.32 -12.40 16.74
C ILE A 135 -4.04 -13.34 15.77
N ASP A 136 -3.68 -13.26 14.48
CA ASP A 136 -4.35 -13.98 13.41
C ASP A 136 -3.38 -14.19 12.23
N THR A 137 -3.45 -15.34 11.57
CA THR A 137 -2.54 -15.72 10.50
C THR A 137 -3.32 -16.27 9.31
N TYR A 138 -3.02 -15.74 8.12
CA TYR A 138 -3.69 -16.12 6.87
C TYR A 138 -2.67 -16.74 5.92
N GLU A 139 -2.79 -18.04 5.67
CA GLU A 139 -1.94 -18.75 4.69
C GLU A 139 -2.50 -18.65 3.27
N VAL A 140 -3.83 -18.69 3.11
CA VAL A 140 -4.51 -18.59 1.82
C VAL A 140 -5.76 -17.72 1.95
N VAL A 141 -5.80 -16.61 1.21
CA VAL A 141 -6.98 -15.76 1.13
C VAL A 141 -7.80 -16.17 -0.10
N ASN A 142 -8.78 -17.05 0.12
CA ASN A 142 -9.59 -17.64 -0.95
C ASN A 142 -11.00 -17.05 -1.07
N ASN A 143 -11.41 -16.18 -0.15
CA ASN A 143 -12.77 -15.65 -0.11
C ASN A 143 -12.80 -14.18 0.35
N ILE A 144 -13.90 -13.50 0.02
CA ILE A 144 -14.13 -12.08 0.34
C ILE A 144 -14.19 -11.83 1.85
N ALA A 145 -14.70 -12.77 2.64
CA ALA A 145 -14.81 -12.59 4.09
C ALA A 145 -13.43 -12.50 4.73
N SER A 146 -12.48 -13.35 4.31
CA SER A 146 -11.09 -13.30 4.73
C SER A 146 -10.39 -12.01 4.27
N CYS A 147 -10.59 -11.57 3.03
CA CYS A 147 -10.08 -10.26 2.59
C CYS A 147 -10.64 -9.13 3.46
N SER A 148 -11.94 -9.15 3.72
CA SER A 148 -12.65 -8.12 4.49
C SER A 148 -12.17 -8.08 5.93
N SER A 149 -12.04 -9.25 6.57
CA SER A 149 -11.52 -9.39 7.93
C SER A 149 -10.12 -8.81 8.06
N LEU A 150 -9.23 -9.14 7.12
CA LEU A 150 -7.87 -8.59 7.12
C LEU A 150 -7.86 -7.07 6.95
N LEU A 151 -8.69 -6.53 6.05
CA LEU A 151 -8.75 -5.08 5.79
C LEU A 151 -9.41 -4.30 6.93
N GLN A 152 -10.28 -4.93 7.73
CA GLN A 152 -10.83 -4.32 8.94
C GLN A 152 -9.73 -3.97 9.95
N TYR A 153 -8.69 -4.81 10.09
CA TYR A 153 -7.54 -4.50 10.95
C TYR A 153 -6.74 -3.28 10.49
N MET A 154 -6.89 -2.86 9.24
CA MET A 154 -6.16 -1.73 8.66
C MET A 154 -6.92 -0.40 8.76
N ASP A 155 -8.12 -0.40 9.35
CA ASP A 155 -9.07 0.74 9.32
C ASP A 155 -9.35 1.25 7.89
N VAL A 156 -9.36 0.33 6.93
CA VAL A 156 -9.54 0.62 5.52
C VAL A 156 -10.97 0.31 5.08
N THR A 157 -11.56 1.19 4.27
CA THR A 157 -12.88 0.95 3.66
C THR A 157 -12.83 -0.28 2.75
N VAL A 158 -13.69 -1.26 3.04
CA VAL A 158 -13.72 -2.56 2.35
C VAL A 158 -14.45 -2.50 1.00
N GLU A 159 -14.95 -1.33 0.62
CA GLU A 159 -15.79 -1.15 -0.56
C GLU A 159 -15.01 -1.31 -1.87
N ASN A 160 -13.72 -0.97 -1.90
CA ASN A 160 -12.88 -1.07 -3.10
C ASN A 160 -11.53 -1.74 -2.83
N ILE A 161 -11.57 -3.05 -2.59
CA ILE A 161 -10.38 -3.88 -2.34
C ILE A 161 -9.29 -3.71 -3.42
N PRO A 162 -9.61 -3.73 -4.74
CA PRO A 162 -8.58 -3.51 -5.77
C PRO A 162 -7.85 -2.17 -5.64
N LEU A 163 -8.55 -1.10 -5.26
CA LEU A 163 -7.93 0.20 -5.01
C LEU A 163 -6.96 0.15 -3.82
N GLN A 164 -7.33 -0.55 -2.75
CA GLN A 164 -6.46 -0.73 -1.59
C GLN A 164 -5.22 -1.56 -1.93
N MET A 165 -5.36 -2.55 -2.81
CA MET A 165 -4.23 -3.30 -3.34
C MET A 165 -3.27 -2.40 -4.12
N ILE A 166 -3.79 -1.48 -4.95
CA ILE A 166 -2.97 -0.48 -5.64
C ILE A 166 -2.25 0.40 -4.60
N LYS A 167 -2.93 0.83 -3.55
CA LYS A 167 -2.33 1.61 -2.46
C LYS A 167 -1.17 0.85 -1.80
N PHE A 168 -1.33 -0.43 -1.47
CA PHE A 168 -0.26 -1.24 -0.91
C PHE A 168 0.93 -1.37 -1.84
N ILE A 169 0.71 -1.63 -3.13
CA ILE A 169 1.82 -1.75 -4.10
C ILE A 169 2.61 -0.44 -4.21
N THR A 170 1.94 0.70 -4.08
CA THR A 170 2.49 2.02 -4.34
C THR A 170 3.04 2.75 -3.11
N HIS A 171 2.88 2.21 -1.90
CA HIS A 171 3.28 2.89 -0.66
C HIS A 171 4.25 2.07 0.22
N ILE A 172 4.89 1.03 -0.33
CA ILE A 172 5.86 0.23 0.43
C ILE A 172 7.09 1.06 0.71
N LYS A 173 7.47 1.13 1.98
CA LYS A 173 8.66 1.84 2.44
C LYS A 173 9.94 1.12 2.00
N GLN A 174 10.98 1.90 1.73
CA GLN A 174 12.29 1.41 1.33
C GLN A 174 12.93 0.67 2.52
N PRO A 175 13.36 -0.59 2.35
CA PRO A 175 14.17 -1.25 3.37
C PRO A 175 15.47 -0.47 3.60
N PHE A 176 15.85 -0.33 4.87
CA PHE A 176 17.07 0.32 5.30
C PHE A 176 17.81 -0.56 6.33
N THR A 177 19.08 -0.25 6.56
CA THR A 177 19.88 -0.94 7.58
C THR A 177 19.50 -0.40 8.94
N VAL A 178 19.06 -1.29 9.83
CA VAL A 178 18.73 -0.96 11.21
C VAL A 178 20.00 -0.98 12.06
N ASP A 179 20.34 0.18 12.61
CA ASP A 179 21.48 0.37 13.50
C ASP A 179 21.06 0.39 14.98
N TYR A 180 19.82 0.79 15.30
CA TYR A 180 19.31 0.81 16.67
C TYR A 180 18.00 0.02 16.80
N TYR A 181 17.80 -0.69 17.90
CA TYR A 181 16.60 -1.51 18.07
C TYR A 181 15.30 -0.71 18.03
N ILE A 182 15.34 0.55 18.45
CA ILE A 182 14.20 1.46 18.34
C ILE A 182 13.76 1.69 16.88
N GLU A 183 14.65 1.49 15.90
CA GLU A 183 14.34 1.67 14.48
C GLU A 183 13.53 0.50 13.91
N TYR A 184 13.45 -0.64 14.60
CA TYR A 184 12.44 -1.67 14.32
C TYR A 184 11.04 -1.24 14.72
N LEU A 185 10.93 -0.25 15.60
CA LEU A 185 9.67 0.32 16.02
C LEU A 185 9.31 1.56 15.21
N LEU A 186 10.22 2.54 15.14
CA LEU A 186 9.99 3.85 14.56
C LEU A 186 10.90 4.02 13.33
N LEU A 187 10.33 4.46 12.21
CA LEU A 187 11.10 4.83 11.02
C LEU A 187 11.67 6.24 11.19
N PRO A 188 13.01 6.42 11.24
CA PRO A 188 13.61 7.75 11.22
C PRO A 188 13.23 8.54 9.95
N PRO A 189 13.03 9.86 10.02
CA PRO A 189 12.55 10.65 8.88
C PRO A 189 13.45 10.61 7.63
N ASP A 190 14.75 10.43 7.80
CA ASP A 190 15.74 10.37 6.71
C ASP A 190 15.70 9.05 5.94
N VAL A 191 15.17 7.99 6.55
CA VAL A 191 14.96 6.67 5.91
C VAL A 191 13.49 6.36 5.65
N ASP A 192 12.55 7.20 6.11
CA ASP A 192 11.13 7.11 5.79
C ASP A 192 10.83 7.51 4.33
N LYS A 193 11.31 6.68 3.40
CA LYS A 193 11.24 6.89 1.96
C LYS A 193 10.40 5.79 1.32
N ILE A 194 9.64 6.14 0.29
CA ILE A 194 8.96 5.16 -0.56
C ILE A 194 10.01 4.36 -1.33
N SER A 195 9.79 3.04 -1.44
CA SER A 195 10.71 2.14 -2.13
C SER A 195 10.81 2.45 -3.63
N ASN A 196 11.99 2.17 -4.21
CA ASN A 196 12.18 2.26 -5.66
C ASN A 196 11.21 1.36 -6.45
N TYR A 197 10.77 0.26 -5.84
CA TYR A 197 9.74 -0.60 -6.40
C TYR A 197 8.40 0.13 -6.51
N SER A 198 7.94 0.72 -5.42
CA SER A 198 6.68 1.45 -5.36
C SER A 198 6.69 2.70 -6.24
N LEU A 199 7.79 3.47 -6.28
CA LEU A 199 7.94 4.62 -7.19
C LEU A 199 7.81 4.20 -8.67
N LYS A 200 8.39 3.06 -9.05
CA LYS A 200 8.23 2.51 -10.41
C LYS A 200 6.78 2.11 -10.69
N ALA A 201 6.09 1.50 -9.72
CA ALA A 201 4.69 1.13 -9.86
C ALA A 201 3.79 2.37 -10.03
N GLN A 202 4.02 3.44 -9.25
CA GLN A 202 3.32 4.72 -9.38
C GLN A 202 3.49 5.32 -10.79
N SER A 203 4.72 5.40 -11.30
CA SER A 203 4.99 5.87 -12.67
C SER A 203 4.31 5.00 -13.73
N LEU A 204 4.31 3.68 -13.55
CA LEU A 204 3.67 2.75 -14.50
C LEU A 204 2.14 2.90 -14.53
N LEU A 205 1.48 3.09 -13.39
CA LEU A 205 0.04 3.34 -13.33
C LEU A 205 -0.34 4.60 -14.11
N TRP A 206 0.42 5.70 -13.92
CA TRP A 206 0.20 6.92 -14.69
C TRP A 206 0.49 6.74 -16.18
N LYS A 207 1.54 6.00 -16.55
CA LYS A 207 1.80 5.64 -17.95
C LYS A 207 0.67 4.85 -18.58
N ILE A 208 0.06 3.92 -17.84
CA ILE A 208 -1.09 3.15 -18.30
C ILE A 208 -2.27 4.10 -18.51
N CYS A 209 -2.63 4.84 -17.45
CA CYS A 209 -3.80 5.71 -17.41
C CYS A 209 -3.78 6.78 -18.52
N LEU A 210 -2.62 7.41 -18.75
CA LEU A 210 -2.43 8.45 -19.76
C LEU A 210 -2.12 7.90 -21.17
N SER A 211 -2.07 6.58 -21.35
CA SER A 211 -1.75 6.03 -22.67
C SER A 211 -2.92 6.09 -23.64
N ALA A 212 -2.63 6.37 -24.91
CA ALA A 212 -3.60 6.29 -25.99
C ALA A 212 -4.21 4.87 -26.14
N LYS A 213 -3.42 3.82 -25.86
CA LYS A 213 -3.90 2.43 -25.88
C LYS A 213 -5.02 2.23 -24.86
N PHE A 214 -4.78 2.60 -23.60
CA PHE A 214 -5.74 2.43 -22.52
C PHE A 214 -7.03 3.23 -22.79
N ARG A 215 -6.90 4.48 -23.24
CA ARG A 215 -8.04 5.30 -23.67
C ARG A 215 -8.83 4.68 -24.82
N LYS A 216 -8.16 4.16 -25.85
CA LYS A 216 -8.83 3.52 -27.00
C LYS A 216 -9.56 2.25 -26.59
N GLU A 217 -9.02 1.51 -25.63
CA GLU A 217 -9.54 0.20 -25.20
C GLU A 217 -10.75 0.32 -24.26
N TRP A 218 -10.70 1.29 -23.33
CA TRP A 218 -11.66 1.43 -22.24
C TRP A 218 -12.54 2.69 -22.31
N GLY A 219 -12.17 3.69 -23.10
CA GLY A 219 -12.91 4.94 -23.25
C GLY A 219 -12.59 6.00 -22.18
N THR A 220 -13.02 7.24 -22.45
CA THR A 220 -12.67 8.42 -21.64
C THR A 220 -13.23 8.37 -20.22
N GLU A 221 -14.42 7.82 -20.01
CA GLU A 221 -15.04 7.72 -18.70
C GLU A 221 -14.24 6.84 -17.73
N ILE A 222 -13.83 5.64 -18.18
CA ILE A 222 -12.98 4.74 -17.39
C ILE A 222 -11.63 5.39 -17.08
N VAL A 223 -11.05 6.12 -18.04
CA VAL A 223 -9.80 6.87 -17.82
C VAL A 223 -9.99 7.92 -16.73
N ASN A 224 -11.05 8.73 -16.79
CA ASN A 224 -11.30 9.79 -15.82
C ASN A 224 -11.56 9.22 -14.42
N THR A 225 -12.31 8.13 -14.31
CA THR A 225 -12.51 7.43 -13.04
C THR A 225 -11.19 6.87 -12.51
N ALA A 226 -10.35 6.27 -13.36
CA ALA A 226 -9.02 5.79 -12.96
C ALA A 226 -8.14 6.93 -12.41
N ILE A 227 -8.14 8.09 -13.06
CA ILE A 227 -7.42 9.29 -12.60
C ILE A 227 -7.90 9.70 -11.21
N SER A 228 -9.22 9.85 -11.02
CA SER A 228 -9.79 10.27 -9.75
C SER A 228 -9.51 9.26 -8.62
N LEU A 229 -9.50 7.96 -8.93
CA LEU A 229 -9.16 6.91 -7.96
C LEU A 229 -7.68 6.93 -7.58
N LEU A 230 -6.75 7.12 -8.53
CA LEU A 230 -5.33 7.24 -8.22
C LEU A 230 -5.07 8.45 -7.32
N ILE A 231 -5.69 9.59 -7.64
CA ILE A 231 -5.59 10.80 -6.84
C ILE A 231 -6.16 10.57 -5.45
N SER A 232 -7.33 9.93 -5.30
CA SER A 232 -7.97 9.71 -4.00
C SER A 232 -7.12 8.90 -3.01
N ILE A 233 -6.23 8.02 -3.49
CA ILE A 233 -5.26 7.29 -2.66
C ILE A 233 -3.92 8.02 -2.50
N GLY A 234 -3.83 9.28 -2.89
CA GLY A 234 -2.65 10.15 -2.74
C GLY A 234 -1.61 10.01 -3.84
N LEU A 235 -1.92 9.34 -4.96
CA LEU A 235 -1.00 9.20 -6.07
C LEU A 235 -1.16 10.34 -7.06
N LEU A 236 -0.28 11.33 -6.96
CA LEU A 236 -0.22 12.43 -7.92
C LEU A 236 0.55 12.03 -9.19
N PRO A 237 0.19 12.59 -10.36
CA PRO A 237 0.90 12.31 -11.59
C PRO A 237 2.32 12.90 -11.56
N PRO A 238 3.36 12.10 -11.83
CA PRO A 238 4.72 12.63 -11.91
C PRO A 238 4.85 13.64 -13.05
N SER A 239 5.57 14.74 -12.81
CA SER A 239 5.74 15.82 -13.80
C SER A 239 6.26 15.32 -15.15
N ILE A 240 7.17 14.34 -15.14
CA ILE A 240 7.71 13.76 -16.37
C ILE A 240 6.65 13.00 -17.18
N GLU A 241 5.72 12.32 -16.52
CA GLU A 241 4.65 11.59 -17.21
C GLU A 241 3.61 12.56 -17.77
N LEU A 242 3.28 13.63 -17.05
CA LEU A 242 2.44 14.71 -17.57
C LEU A 242 3.08 15.39 -18.78
N LEU A 243 4.37 15.75 -18.71
CA LEU A 243 5.08 16.36 -19.83
C LEU A 243 5.13 15.44 -21.04
N ASN A 244 5.36 14.14 -20.83
CA ASN A 244 5.35 13.15 -21.91
C ASN A 244 3.95 13.01 -22.53
N PHE A 245 2.90 13.03 -21.72
CA PHE A 245 1.52 13.02 -22.18
C PHE A 245 1.20 14.28 -23.00
N ILE A 246 1.54 15.47 -22.48
CA ILE A 246 1.37 16.75 -23.17
C ILE A 246 2.08 16.73 -24.53
N LYS A 247 3.37 16.36 -24.56
CA LYS A 247 4.15 16.30 -25.80
C LYS A 247 3.54 15.37 -26.84
N LYS A 248 3.06 14.20 -26.43
CA LYS A 248 2.46 13.21 -27.34
C LYS A 248 1.06 13.61 -27.81
N SER A 249 0.25 14.20 -26.94
CA SER A 249 -1.15 14.54 -27.22
C SER A 249 -1.30 15.87 -27.93
N ALA A 250 -0.41 16.84 -27.70
CA ALA A 250 -0.42 18.14 -28.39
C ALA A 250 -0.22 18.02 -29.91
N MET A 251 0.37 16.90 -30.37
CA MET A 251 0.53 16.61 -31.80
C MET A 251 -0.72 15.98 -32.44
N VAL A 252 -1.74 15.61 -31.66
CA VAL A 252 -2.84 14.73 -32.13
C VAL A 252 -4.23 15.31 -31.84
N ASN A 253 -4.53 15.76 -30.61
CA ASN A 253 -5.83 16.33 -30.27
C ASN A 253 -5.77 17.22 -29.00
N VAL A 254 -5.84 18.54 -29.18
CA VAL A 254 -5.67 19.54 -28.11
C VAL A 254 -6.86 19.59 -27.15
N THR A 255 -8.09 19.36 -27.63
CA THR A 255 -9.29 19.38 -26.76
C THR A 255 -9.29 18.21 -25.77
N ASP A 256 -8.93 17.01 -26.22
CA ASP A 256 -8.79 15.83 -25.37
C ASP A 256 -7.69 16.00 -24.32
N LEU A 257 -6.57 16.64 -24.71
CA LEU A 257 -5.48 16.99 -23.81
C LEU A 257 -5.96 17.93 -22.70
N MET A 258 -6.59 19.04 -23.08
CA MET A 258 -7.10 20.04 -22.13
C MET A 258 -8.17 19.45 -21.20
N GLY A 259 -9.09 18.64 -21.73
CA GLY A 259 -10.10 17.96 -20.91
C GLY A 259 -9.49 17.05 -19.84
N THR A 260 -8.43 16.32 -20.18
CA THR A 260 -7.74 15.44 -19.23
C THR A 260 -6.97 16.23 -18.17
N ILE A 261 -6.29 17.30 -18.57
CA ILE A 261 -5.55 18.18 -17.66
C ILE A 261 -6.50 18.85 -16.67
N ASN A 262 -7.62 19.37 -17.16
CA ASN A 262 -8.64 20.00 -16.31
C ASN A 262 -9.22 18.99 -15.31
N HIS A 263 -9.52 17.76 -15.74
CA HIS A 263 -10.02 16.71 -14.84
C HIS A 263 -9.01 16.33 -13.74
N ILE A 264 -7.71 16.28 -14.09
CA ILE A 264 -6.63 16.07 -13.10
C ILE A 264 -6.62 17.22 -12.08
N ALA A 265 -6.63 18.47 -12.55
CA ALA A 265 -6.61 19.65 -11.68
C ALA A 265 -7.83 19.67 -10.74
N GLU A 266 -9.03 19.48 -11.27
CA GLU A 266 -10.26 19.41 -10.48
C GLU A 266 -10.26 18.26 -9.47
N SER A 267 -9.70 17.10 -9.83
CA SER A 267 -9.61 15.96 -8.92
C SER A 267 -8.64 16.23 -7.76
N ILE A 268 -7.53 16.93 -8.02
CA ILE A 268 -6.57 17.36 -6.98
C ILE A 268 -7.23 18.38 -6.06
N ASP A 269 -7.93 19.37 -6.61
CA ASP A 269 -8.62 20.39 -5.82
C ASP A 269 -9.71 19.78 -4.92
N LYS A 270 -10.48 18.82 -5.46
CA LYS A 270 -11.47 18.05 -4.67
C LYS A 270 -10.82 17.30 -3.51
N GLN A 271 -9.70 16.62 -3.75
CA GLN A 271 -8.98 15.92 -2.67
C GLN A 271 -8.48 16.87 -1.58
N ASN A 272 -7.95 18.04 -1.97
CA ASN A 272 -7.47 19.05 -1.02
C ASN A 272 -8.63 19.68 -0.23
N SER A 273 -9.80 19.86 -0.87
CA SER A 273 -11.02 20.32 -0.19
C SER A 273 -11.65 19.25 0.73
N SER A 274 -11.45 17.96 0.44
CA SER A 274 -11.96 16.85 1.25
C SER A 274 -11.17 16.58 2.53
N LEU A 275 -10.08 17.31 2.79
CA LEU A 275 -9.54 17.43 4.16
C LEU A 275 -10.54 18.07 5.14
N LEU A 276 -11.70 18.56 4.64
CA LEU A 276 -12.84 19.05 5.44
C LEU A 276 -14.16 18.29 5.26
N SER A 277 -14.27 17.25 4.44
CA SER A 277 -15.44 16.36 4.49
C SER A 277 -15.21 15.03 3.76
N SER A 278 -15.57 13.96 4.46
CA SER A 278 -15.64 12.57 4.02
C SER A 278 -16.30 12.43 2.65
N ILE A 279 -15.58 11.77 1.74
CA ILE A 279 -16.04 11.41 0.40
C ILE A 279 -17.28 10.51 0.53
N ASN A 280 -18.46 11.11 0.44
CA ASN A 280 -19.69 10.43 0.08
C ASN A 280 -19.74 10.38 -1.45
N LEU A 281 -19.21 9.32 -2.05
CA LEU A 281 -19.52 8.98 -3.45
C LEU A 281 -20.91 8.33 -3.50
N GLY A 282 -21.92 9.12 -3.11
CA GLY A 282 -23.31 8.81 -3.38
C GLY A 282 -23.61 8.98 -4.87
N MET A 283 -24.42 8.06 -5.41
CA MET A 283 -24.92 7.99 -6.78
C MET A 283 -24.92 9.33 -7.53
N GLY A 284 -24.03 9.45 -8.52
CA GLY A 284 -24.06 10.54 -9.49
C GLY A 284 -25.14 10.28 -10.56
N PRO A 285 -26.04 11.24 -10.83
CA PRO A 285 -27.08 11.12 -11.84
C PRO A 285 -26.46 11.42 -13.20
N LEU A 286 -26.41 10.44 -14.10
CA LEU A 286 -26.46 10.61 -15.56
C LEU A 286 -26.21 9.24 -16.20
N GLY A 287 -27.31 8.55 -16.52
CA GLY A 287 -27.28 7.35 -17.30
C GLY A 287 -26.82 7.63 -18.73
N VAL A 288 -25.64 7.13 -19.08
CA VAL A 288 -25.29 6.79 -20.47
C VAL A 288 -24.73 5.38 -20.44
N GLY A 289 -25.41 4.46 -21.14
CA GLY A 289 -25.28 3.02 -20.96
C GLY A 289 -23.92 2.45 -21.37
N ILE A 290 -23.05 2.21 -20.39
CA ILE A 290 -22.00 1.20 -20.53
C ILE A 290 -22.69 -0.17 -20.50
N ASN A 291 -22.63 -0.92 -21.61
CA ASN A 291 -23.22 -2.26 -21.66
C ASN A 291 -22.42 -3.22 -20.75
N PRO A 292 -22.98 -3.69 -19.61
CA PRO A 292 -22.26 -4.51 -18.66
C PRO A 292 -21.78 -5.84 -19.25
N ASN A 293 -22.51 -6.37 -20.23
CA ASN A 293 -22.18 -7.65 -20.88
C ASN A 293 -20.96 -7.52 -21.80
N VAL A 294 -20.81 -6.40 -22.51
CA VAL A 294 -19.63 -6.14 -23.36
C VAL A 294 -18.38 -5.93 -22.51
N LEU A 295 -18.53 -5.27 -21.36
CA LEU A 295 -17.45 -5.08 -20.40
C LEU A 295 -17.06 -6.40 -19.73
N TRP A 296 -18.02 -7.27 -19.43
CA TRP A 296 -17.80 -8.62 -18.90
C TRP A 296 -17.10 -9.55 -19.88
N GLU A 297 -17.49 -9.55 -21.15
CA GLU A 297 -16.82 -10.34 -22.20
C GLU A 297 -15.38 -9.86 -22.48
N LYS A 298 -15.09 -8.57 -22.27
CA LYS A 298 -13.71 -8.06 -22.26
C LYS A 298 -12.94 -8.55 -21.03
N LEU A 299 -13.57 -8.59 -19.84
CA LEU A 299 -12.94 -9.04 -18.60
C LEU A 299 -12.50 -10.51 -18.65
N LYS A 300 -13.30 -11.42 -19.23
CA LYS A 300 -12.92 -12.84 -19.42
C LYS A 300 -11.64 -13.05 -20.24
N LYS A 301 -11.26 -12.07 -21.08
CA LYS A 301 -10.02 -12.14 -21.88
C LYS A 301 -8.81 -11.59 -21.13
N VAL A 302 -9.05 -10.87 -20.04
CA VAL A 302 -8.06 -10.11 -19.29
C VAL A 302 -7.76 -10.80 -17.95
N PHE A 303 -8.76 -11.40 -17.32
CA PHE A 303 -8.64 -12.15 -16.06
C PHE A 303 -8.62 -13.64 -16.29
#